data_AF-A0AAW0FES7-F1
#
_entry.id   AF-A0AAW0FES7-F1
#
_cell.length_a   1.000
_cell.length_b   1.000
_cell.length_c   1.000
_cell.angle_alpha   90.00
_cell.angle_beta   90.00
_cell.angle_gamma   90.00
#
_symmetry.space_group_name_H-M   'P 1'
#
loop_
_entity.id
_entity.type
_entity.pdbx_description
1 polymer ?
#
loop_
_entity_poly.entity_id
_entity_poly.type
_entity_poly.pdbx_seq_one_letter_code
_entity_poly.pdbx_strand_id
1 'polypeptide(L)'
;MSKAGMSGTGYKLRQSIWKALMTRGKAIRNALKAYKALAMKMDSPAPQLEWKEVVNYGFVSEFELPRHTYAAHEEVLSKFFKIEGARSELVRLNVKVALLRASIVAEENQFTELFDTLLKTDPLMVAKVNCMLSRRERVNAVHLAFSDLYGNYNFRRKDSRLLWVEAYLLQV
;
A
#
# COMPACT_ATOMS: atom_id res chain seq x y z
N MET A 1 -8.99 22.95 -35.23
CA MET A 1 -9.02 24.18 -34.41
C MET A 1 -7.75 24.22 -33.56
N SER A 2 -6.72 24.93 -34.02
CA SER A 2 -5.47 25.15 -33.27
C SER A 2 -5.76 26.03 -32.05
N LYS A 3 -5.34 25.61 -30.85
CA LYS A 3 -5.63 26.28 -29.59
C LYS A 3 -4.78 27.57 -29.50
N ALA A 4 -5.39 28.70 -29.89
CA ALA A 4 -4.82 30.04 -29.77
C ALA A 4 -4.51 30.32 -28.28
N GLY A 5 -3.22 30.26 -27.92
CA GLY A 5 -2.74 30.40 -26.53
C GLY A 5 -1.51 29.55 -26.21
N MET A 6 -1.19 28.54 -27.02
CA MET A 6 0.02 27.72 -26.83
C MET A 6 1.27 28.29 -27.51
N SER A 7 1.12 29.26 -28.41
CA SER A 7 2.21 29.97 -29.09
C SER A 7 2.85 31.01 -28.17
N GLY A 8 3.62 30.54 -27.18
CA GLY A 8 4.34 31.42 -26.25
C GLY A 8 4.77 30.75 -24.94
N THR A 9 4.13 29.64 -24.56
CA THR A 9 4.39 28.93 -23.31
C THR A 9 5.79 28.32 -23.27
N GLY A 10 6.24 27.74 -24.40
CA GLY A 10 7.59 27.17 -24.51
C GLY A 10 8.71 28.23 -24.43
N TYR A 11 8.46 29.45 -24.91
CA TYR A 11 9.44 30.54 -24.81
C TYR A 11 9.59 31.02 -23.36
N LYS A 12 8.48 31.24 -22.65
CA LYS A 12 8.49 31.60 -21.21
C LYS A 12 9.14 30.51 -20.36
N LEU A 13 8.87 29.23 -20.66
CA LEU A 13 9.52 28.10 -19.99
C LEU A 13 11.03 28.09 -20.22
N ARG A 14 11.50 28.24 -21.48
CA ARG A 14 12.93 28.34 -21.79
C ARG A 14 13.60 29.52 -21.09
N GLN A 15 12.93 30.68 -21.04
CA GLN A 15 13.45 31.84 -20.30
C GLN A 15 13.52 31.58 -18.79
N SER A 16 12.54 30.89 -18.21
CA SER A 16 12.55 30.52 -16.79
C SER A 16 13.72 29.58 -16.47
N ILE A 17 13.91 28.54 -17.29
CA ILE A 17 15.04 27.60 -17.17
C ILE A 17 16.36 28.35 -17.30
N TRP A 18 16.51 29.20 -18.32
CA TRP A 18 17.71 30.01 -18.51
C TRP A 18 18.02 30.91 -17.31
N LYS A 19 17.02 31.63 -16.79
CA LYS A 19 17.17 32.47 -15.59
C LYS A 19 17.59 31.64 -14.37
N ALA A 20 16.97 30.49 -14.16
CA ALA A 20 17.32 29.59 -13.06
C ALA A 20 18.76 29.08 -13.16
N LEU A 21 19.20 28.68 -14.36
CA LEU A 21 20.58 28.25 -14.63
C LEU A 21 21.57 29.38 -14.35
N MET A 22 21.28 30.60 -14.82
CA MET A 22 22.13 31.77 -14.59
C MET A 22 22.23 32.12 -13.11
N THR A 23 21.10 32.12 -12.39
CA THR A 23 21.07 32.38 -10.94
C THR A 23 21.88 31.35 -10.16
N ARG A 24 21.71 30.05 -10.48
CA ARG A 24 22.49 28.97 -9.85
C ARG A 24 23.98 29.10 -10.16
N GLY A 25 24.36 29.33 -11.42
CA GLY A 25 25.75 29.53 -11.81
C GLY A 25 26.40 30.72 -11.08
N LYS A 26 25.66 31.82 -10.90
CA LYS A 26 26.11 32.97 -10.11
C LYS A 26 26.28 32.61 -8.63
N ALA A 27 25.34 31.89 -8.04
CA ALA A 27 25.41 31.44 -6.66
C ALA A 27 26.63 30.53 -6.41
N ILE A 28 26.91 29.58 -7.31
CA ILE A 28 28.07 28.68 -7.21
C ILE A 28 29.38 29.48 -7.33
N ARG A 29 29.49 30.44 -8.27
CA ARG A 29 30.67 31.30 -8.37
C ARG A 29 30.90 32.14 -7.11
N ASN A 30 29.83 32.66 -6.52
CA ASN A 30 29.91 33.42 -5.28
C ASN A 30 30.35 32.54 -4.10
N ALA A 31 29.80 31.33 -3.99
CA ALA A 31 30.21 30.35 -2.98
C ALA A 31 31.68 29.95 -3.16
N LEU A 32 32.13 29.73 -4.40
CA LEU A 32 33.53 29.44 -4.70
C LEU A 32 34.45 30.60 -4.29
N LYS A 33 34.05 31.85 -4.54
CA LYS A 33 34.80 33.04 -4.10
C LYS A 33 34.90 33.12 -2.57
N ALA A 34 33.80 32.85 -1.87
CA ALA A 34 33.77 32.82 -0.41
C ALA A 34 34.65 31.69 0.14
N TYR A 35 34.60 30.51 -0.46
CA TYR A 35 35.46 29.38 -0.14
C TYR A 35 36.94 29.75 -0.30
N LYS A 36 37.35 30.31 -1.46
CA LYS A 36 38.74 30.73 -1.69
C LYS A 36 39.22 31.72 -0.61
N ALA A 37 38.38 32.68 -0.25
CA ALA A 37 38.69 33.67 0.79
C ALA A 37 38.86 33.06 2.19
N LEU A 38 38.10 32.00 2.51
CA LEU A 38 38.22 31.26 3.77
C LEU A 38 39.39 30.29 3.76
N ALA A 39 39.61 29.57 2.67
CA ALA A 39 40.68 28.60 2.48
C ALA A 39 42.08 29.20 2.68
N MET A 40 42.26 30.47 2.32
CA MET A 40 43.51 31.22 2.57
C MET A 40 43.74 31.59 4.03
N LYS A 41 42.68 31.60 4.86
CA LYS A 41 42.72 31.98 6.28
C LYS A 41 42.78 30.78 7.23
N MET A 42 42.78 29.56 6.69
CA MET A 42 42.85 28.34 7.49
C MET A 42 44.30 28.07 7.92
N ASP A 43 44.49 27.53 9.14
CA ASP A 43 45.81 27.23 9.72
C ASP A 43 46.64 26.28 8.83
N SER A 44 45.96 25.40 8.09
CA SER A 44 46.52 24.68 6.95
C SER A 44 45.85 25.21 5.68
N PRO A 45 46.60 25.78 4.72
CA PRO A 45 46.04 26.25 3.46
C PRO A 45 45.31 25.11 2.74
N ALA A 46 43.99 25.25 2.57
CA ALA A 46 43.19 24.28 1.84
C ALA A 46 43.40 24.47 0.31
N PRO A 47 43.28 23.39 -0.50
CA PRO A 47 43.46 23.48 -1.94
C PRO A 47 42.46 24.47 -2.57
N GLN A 48 42.98 25.34 -3.42
CA GLN A 48 42.19 26.35 -4.13
C GLN A 48 41.42 25.68 -5.26
N LEU A 49 40.11 25.59 -5.12
CA LEU A 49 39.24 24.96 -6.11
C LEU A 49 38.98 25.93 -7.27
N GLU A 50 39.24 25.48 -8.49
CA GLU A 50 38.96 26.25 -9.71
C GLU A 50 37.58 25.97 -10.28
N TRP A 51 37.02 26.94 -11.01
CA TRP A 51 35.69 26.79 -11.61
C TRP A 51 35.57 25.56 -12.52
N LYS A 52 36.66 25.22 -13.24
CA LYS A 52 36.72 24.04 -14.10
C LYS A 52 36.54 22.74 -13.31
N GLU A 53 37.09 22.67 -12.11
CA GLU A 53 37.00 21.49 -11.24
C GLU A 53 35.58 21.35 -10.68
N VAL A 54 34.95 22.47 -10.28
CA VAL A 54 33.54 22.49 -9.84
C VAL A 54 32.61 22.00 -10.94
N VAL A 55 32.80 22.47 -12.19
CA VAL A 55 31.99 22.03 -13.33
C VAL A 55 32.22 20.54 -13.62
N ASN A 56 33.46 20.06 -13.50
CA ASN A 56 33.77 18.65 -13.70
C ASN A 56 33.11 17.76 -12.64
N TYR A 57 33.13 18.16 -11.36
CA TYR A 57 32.44 17.44 -10.29
C TYR A 57 30.92 17.46 -10.45
N GLY A 58 30.36 18.61 -10.88
CA GLY A 58 28.93 18.72 -11.19
C GLY A 58 28.51 17.81 -12.35
N PHE A 59 29.30 17.76 -13.42
CA PHE A 59 29.07 16.88 -14.56
C PHE A 59 29.04 15.41 -14.13
N VAL A 60 30.05 14.93 -13.39
CA VAL A 60 30.09 13.54 -12.90
C VAL A 60 28.85 13.19 -12.06
N SER A 61 28.36 14.12 -11.23
CA SER A 61 27.15 13.91 -10.42
C SER A 61 25.84 13.84 -11.22
N GLU A 62 25.78 14.45 -12.41
CA GLU A 62 24.60 14.39 -13.28
C GLU A 62 24.50 13.08 -14.08
N PHE A 63 25.60 12.32 -14.18
CA PHE A 63 25.65 11.01 -14.85
C PHE A 63 25.58 9.82 -13.89
N GLU A 64 25.67 10.02 -12.57
CA GLU A 64 25.35 8.95 -11.64
C GLU A 64 23.83 8.75 -11.58
N LEU A 65 23.42 7.61 -12.17
CA LEU A 65 22.13 6.95 -12.17
C LEU A 65 21.20 7.25 -13.38
N PRO A 66 21.14 6.32 -14.36
CA PRO A 66 20.06 6.31 -15.34
C PRO A 66 18.73 6.13 -14.59
N ARG A 67 17.90 7.18 -14.54
CA ARG A 67 16.52 7.13 -14.03
C ARG A 67 15.65 6.02 -14.66
N HIS A 68 16.09 5.44 -15.78
CA HIS A 68 15.40 4.36 -16.50
C HIS A 68 15.48 2.99 -15.81
N THR A 69 16.50 2.70 -15.00
CA THR A 69 16.57 1.42 -14.26
C THR A 69 15.59 1.42 -13.09
N TYR A 70 15.46 2.53 -12.37
CA TYR A 70 14.53 2.67 -11.24
C TYR A 70 13.07 2.41 -11.62
N ALA A 71 12.61 2.92 -12.76
CA ALA A 71 11.23 2.72 -13.21
C ALA A 71 10.93 1.25 -13.54
N ALA A 72 11.87 0.53 -14.15
CA ALA A 72 11.72 -0.89 -14.44
C ALA A 72 11.74 -1.75 -13.15
N HIS A 73 12.57 -1.37 -12.17
CA HIS A 73 12.61 -2.03 -10.87
C HIS A 73 11.34 -1.77 -10.04
N GLU A 74 10.73 -0.59 -10.13
CA GLU A 74 9.49 -0.26 -9.43
C GLU A 74 8.31 -1.12 -9.89
N GLU A 75 8.15 -1.35 -11.20
CA GLU A 75 7.07 -2.19 -11.72
C GLU A 75 7.21 -3.65 -11.28
N VAL A 76 8.43 -4.20 -11.34
CA VAL A 76 8.72 -5.57 -10.90
C VAL A 76 8.50 -5.70 -9.39
N LEU A 77 8.98 -4.74 -8.61
CA LEU A 77 8.86 -4.72 -7.16
C LEU A 77 7.40 -4.56 -6.71
N SER A 78 6.63 -3.73 -7.42
CA SER A 78 5.18 -3.58 -7.20
C SER A 78 4.44 -4.90 -7.43
N LYS A 79 4.74 -5.61 -8.54
CA LYS A 79 4.16 -6.93 -8.83
C LYS A 79 4.55 -7.95 -7.76
N PHE A 80 5.82 -7.97 -7.34
CA PHE A 80 6.30 -8.85 -6.28
C PHE A 80 5.55 -8.63 -4.96
N PHE A 81 5.45 -7.39 -4.47
CA PHE A 81 4.74 -7.09 -3.23
C PHE A 81 3.23 -7.34 -3.32
N LYS A 82 2.62 -7.17 -4.50
CA LYS A 82 1.21 -7.56 -4.71
C LYS A 82 1.01 -9.06 -4.56
N ILE A 83 1.94 -9.87 -5.08
CA ILE A 83 1.88 -11.34 -4.94
C ILE A 83 2.06 -11.75 -3.47
N GLU A 84 3.06 -11.20 -2.79
CA GLU A 84 3.29 -11.50 -1.36
C GLU A 84 2.13 -11.04 -0.48
N GLY A 85 1.56 -9.88 -0.78
CA GLY A 85 0.34 -9.38 -0.14
C GLY A 85 -0.85 -10.31 -0.37
N ALA A 86 -1.06 -10.77 -1.61
CA ALA A 86 -2.15 -11.69 -1.94
C ALA A 86 -2.00 -13.05 -1.23
N ARG A 87 -0.78 -13.58 -1.11
CA ARG A 87 -0.50 -14.81 -0.36
C ARG A 87 -0.83 -14.66 1.13
N SER A 88 -0.39 -13.56 1.73
CA SER A 88 -0.65 -13.26 3.13
C SER A 88 -2.15 -13.04 3.39
N GLU A 89 -2.82 -12.33 2.49
CA GLU A 89 -4.25 -12.07 2.58
C GLU A 89 -5.08 -13.34 2.44
N LEU A 90 -4.66 -14.30 1.60
CA LEU A 90 -5.32 -15.60 1.48
C LEU A 90 -5.32 -16.35 2.83
N VAL A 91 -4.18 -16.41 3.51
CA VAL A 91 -4.07 -17.03 4.85
C VAL A 91 -4.99 -16.33 5.84
N ARG A 92 -4.98 -14.99 5.85
CA ARG A 92 -5.82 -14.19 6.74
C ARG A 92 -7.32 -14.40 6.47
N LEU A 93 -7.71 -14.48 5.20
CA LEU A 93 -9.10 -14.71 4.79
C LEU A 93 -9.59 -16.09 5.24
N ASN A 94 -8.75 -17.13 5.16
CA ASN A 94 -9.13 -18.46 5.67
C ASN A 94 -9.48 -18.42 7.16
N VAL A 95 -8.68 -17.75 7.99
CA VAL A 95 -8.96 -17.57 9.42
C VAL A 95 -10.25 -16.77 9.61
N LYS A 96 -10.45 -15.69 8.85
CA LYS A 96 -11.65 -14.86 8.94
C LYS A 96 -12.92 -15.60 8.55
N VAL A 97 -12.88 -16.46 7.52
CA VAL A 97 -14.02 -17.28 7.10
C VAL A 97 -14.41 -18.26 8.22
N ALA A 98 -13.42 -18.92 8.84
CA ALA A 98 -13.66 -19.80 9.98
C ALA A 98 -14.26 -19.04 11.18
N LEU A 99 -13.72 -17.87 11.52
CA LEU A 99 -14.24 -17.02 12.60
C LEU A 99 -15.66 -16.52 12.30
N LEU A 100 -15.95 -16.12 11.07
CA LEU A 100 -17.30 -15.71 10.66
C LEU A 100 -18.29 -16.86 10.85
N ARG A 101 -17.94 -18.08 10.43
CA ARG A 101 -18.77 -19.27 10.63
C ARG A 101 -19.03 -19.55 12.10
N ALA A 102 -17.99 -19.50 12.94
CA ALA A 102 -18.14 -19.69 14.38
C ALA A 102 -19.04 -18.61 15.01
N SER A 103 -18.90 -17.36 14.56
CA SER A 103 -19.75 -16.25 15.02
C SER A 103 -21.21 -16.43 14.63
N ILE A 104 -21.51 -16.95 13.43
CA ILE A 104 -22.88 -17.23 12.99
C ILE A 104 -23.49 -18.33 13.86
N VAL A 105 -22.78 -19.43 14.09
CA VAL A 105 -23.27 -20.54 14.93
C VAL A 105 -23.50 -20.10 16.38
N ALA A 106 -22.58 -19.31 16.94
CA ALA A 106 -22.73 -18.77 18.29
C ALA A 106 -23.95 -17.84 18.40
N GLU A 107 -24.19 -17.01 17.38
CA GLU A 107 -25.35 -16.13 17.32
C GLU A 107 -26.67 -16.92 17.19
N GLU A 108 -26.72 -17.98 16.37
CA GLU A 108 -27.89 -18.87 16.24
C GLU A 108 -28.25 -19.55 17.57
N ASN A 109 -27.25 -20.00 18.34
CA ASN A 109 -27.47 -20.57 19.67
C ASN A 109 -28.05 -19.54 20.64
N GLN A 110 -27.49 -18.32 20.69
CA GLN A 110 -27.99 -17.24 21.54
C GLN A 110 -29.44 -16.88 21.21
N PHE A 111 -29.79 -16.85 19.93
CA PHE A 111 -31.16 -16.61 19.53
C PHE A 111 -32.07 -17.74 19.96
N THR A 112 -31.68 -19.00 19.79
CA THR A 112 -32.49 -20.15 20.22
C THR A 112 -32.84 -20.06 21.71
N GLU A 113 -31.85 -19.75 22.57
CA GLU A 113 -32.06 -19.56 24.01
C GLU A 113 -33.00 -18.37 24.33
N LEU A 114 -32.85 -17.27 23.59
CA LEU A 114 -33.69 -16.08 23.72
C LEU A 114 -35.14 -16.37 23.29
N PHE A 115 -35.35 -17.19 22.25
CA PHE A 115 -36.67 -17.63 21.81
C PHE A 115 -37.38 -18.46 22.88
N ASP A 116 -36.69 -19.42 23.49
CA ASP A 116 -37.24 -20.25 24.57
C ASP A 116 -37.68 -19.42 25.78
N THR A 117 -36.97 -18.31 26.03
CA THR A 117 -37.28 -17.37 27.11
C THR A 117 -38.45 -16.45 26.75
N LEU A 118 -38.46 -15.90 25.53
CA LEU A 118 -39.50 -14.98 25.06
C LEU A 118 -40.85 -15.65 24.85
N LEU A 119 -40.87 -16.92 24.39
CA LEU A 119 -42.11 -17.69 24.25
C LEU A 119 -42.87 -17.82 25.58
N LYS A 120 -42.17 -17.78 26.72
CA LYS A 120 -42.76 -17.85 28.06
C LYS A 120 -43.21 -16.49 28.59
N THR A 121 -42.64 -15.39 28.09
CA THR A 121 -42.83 -14.05 28.66
C THR A 121 -43.73 -13.16 27.81
N ASP A 122 -43.49 -13.10 26.50
CA ASP A 122 -44.24 -12.25 25.57
C ASP A 122 -44.23 -12.83 24.13
N PRO A 123 -45.30 -13.54 23.74
CA PRO A 123 -45.43 -14.11 22.40
C PRO A 123 -45.50 -13.07 21.26
N LEU A 124 -45.88 -11.81 21.52
CA LEU A 124 -45.96 -10.79 20.47
C LEU A 124 -44.57 -10.29 20.08
N MET A 125 -43.65 -10.22 21.05
CA MET A 125 -42.25 -9.86 20.80
C MET A 125 -41.53 -10.90 19.93
N VAL A 126 -41.90 -12.18 20.07
CA VAL A 126 -41.38 -13.30 19.27
C VAL A 126 -41.59 -13.07 17.76
N ALA A 127 -42.76 -12.56 17.35
CA ALA A 127 -43.05 -12.28 15.94
C ALA A 127 -42.12 -11.20 15.37
N LYS A 128 -41.77 -10.19 16.16
CA LYS A 128 -40.85 -9.13 15.74
C LYS A 128 -39.41 -9.64 15.61
N VAL A 129 -38.95 -10.44 16.57
CA VAL A 129 -37.62 -11.05 16.55
C VAL A 129 -37.49 -12.01 15.36
N ASN A 130 -38.52 -12.83 15.08
CA ASN A 130 -38.56 -13.71 13.92
C ASN A 130 -38.35 -12.96 12.60
N CYS A 131 -39.03 -11.82 12.40
CA CYS A 131 -38.85 -11.01 11.18
C CYS A 131 -37.41 -10.51 11.02
N MET A 132 -36.74 -10.15 12.12
CA MET A 132 -35.34 -9.74 12.10
C MET A 132 -34.40 -10.92 11.80
N LEU A 133 -34.66 -12.10 12.39
CA LEU A 133 -33.90 -13.31 12.14
C LEU A 133 -34.01 -13.79 10.72
N SER A 134 -35.21 -13.85 10.14
CA SER A 134 -35.38 -14.33 8.76
C SER A 134 -34.57 -13.50 7.76
N ARG A 135 -34.33 -12.21 8.04
CA ARG A 135 -33.42 -11.41 7.23
C ARG A 135 -31.96 -11.83 7.40
N ARG A 136 -31.53 -12.08 8.64
CA ARG A 136 -30.17 -12.51 8.97
C ARG A 136 -29.87 -13.90 8.45
N GLU A 137 -30.77 -14.86 8.64
CA GLU A 137 -30.67 -16.23 8.12
C GLU A 137 -30.44 -16.25 6.62
N ARG A 138 -31.13 -15.40 5.84
CA ARG A 138 -30.89 -15.30 4.40
C ARG A 138 -29.47 -14.85 4.05
N VAL A 139 -28.93 -13.91 4.82
CA VAL A 139 -27.56 -13.41 4.62
C VAL A 139 -26.54 -14.45 5.07
N ASN A 140 -26.76 -15.05 6.25
CA ASN A 140 -25.93 -16.10 6.81
C ASN A 140 -25.91 -17.35 5.90
N ALA A 141 -27.04 -17.73 5.30
CA ALA A 141 -27.11 -18.84 4.34
C ALA A 141 -26.19 -18.63 3.13
N VAL A 142 -26.07 -17.40 2.62
CA VAL A 142 -25.13 -17.07 1.54
C VAL A 142 -23.68 -17.21 2.01
N HIS A 143 -23.37 -16.72 3.21
CA HIS A 143 -22.03 -16.83 3.80
C HIS A 143 -21.63 -18.28 4.09
N LEU A 144 -22.55 -19.10 4.61
CA LEU A 144 -22.35 -20.51 4.89
C LEU A 144 -22.17 -21.31 3.59
N ALA A 145 -23.04 -21.10 2.59
CA ALA A 145 -22.91 -21.77 1.29
C ALA A 145 -21.56 -21.45 0.62
N PHE A 146 -21.10 -20.19 0.70
CA PHE A 146 -19.79 -19.79 0.22
C PHE A 146 -18.68 -20.49 1.02
N SER A 147 -18.75 -20.47 2.35
CA SER A 147 -17.80 -21.18 3.22
C SER A 147 -17.70 -22.67 2.88
N ASP A 148 -18.82 -23.34 2.64
CA ASP A 148 -18.86 -24.77 2.34
C ASP A 148 -18.27 -25.10 0.96
N LEU A 149 -18.53 -24.26 -0.05
CA LEU A 149 -17.87 -24.37 -1.36
C LEU A 149 -16.35 -24.20 -1.24
N TYR A 150 -15.90 -23.24 -0.43
CA TYR A 150 -14.48 -22.98 -0.21
C TYR A 150 -13.80 -24.09 0.60
N GLY A 151 -14.44 -24.62 1.65
CA GLY A 151 -13.94 -25.76 2.41
C GLY A 151 -13.76 -26.99 1.52
N ASN A 152 -14.74 -27.28 0.66
CA ASN A 152 -14.65 -28.37 -0.31
C ASN A 152 -13.55 -28.17 -1.38
N TYR A 153 -13.32 -26.92 -1.79
CA TYR A 153 -12.24 -26.58 -2.74
C TYR A 153 -10.85 -26.74 -2.11
N ASN A 154 -10.66 -26.22 -0.89
CA ASN A 154 -9.41 -26.33 -0.15
C ASN A 154 -9.09 -27.78 0.26
N PHE A 155 -10.08 -28.60 0.61
CA PHE A 155 -9.88 -30.02 0.89
C PHE A 155 -9.38 -30.81 -0.34
N ARG A 156 -9.81 -30.41 -1.55
CA ARG A 156 -9.47 -31.10 -2.80
C ARG A 156 -8.07 -30.72 -3.32
N ARG A 157 -7.59 -29.52 -3.03
CA ARG A 157 -6.17 -29.14 -3.15
C ARG A 157 -5.45 -29.53 -1.86
N LYS A 158 -4.95 -30.76 -1.75
CA LYS A 158 -3.97 -31.11 -0.71
C LYS A 158 -2.71 -30.25 -0.86
N ASP A 159 -2.75 -29.03 -0.35
CA ASP A 159 -1.61 -28.14 -0.26
C ASP A 159 -1.11 -28.22 1.19
N SER A 160 -0.01 -28.95 1.39
CA SER A 160 0.51 -29.42 2.68
C SER A 160 0.82 -28.32 3.71
N ARG A 161 0.64 -27.05 3.33
CA ARG A 161 0.88 -25.86 4.16
C ARG A 161 -0.37 -25.34 4.87
N LEU A 162 -1.58 -25.66 4.40
CA LEU A 162 -2.83 -25.25 5.05
C LEU A 162 -3.30 -26.24 6.13
N LEU A 163 -2.85 -27.50 6.06
CA LEU A 163 -3.16 -28.55 7.03
C LEU A 163 -2.69 -28.22 8.46
N TRP A 164 -1.64 -27.39 8.61
CA TRP A 164 -1.13 -26.98 9.92
C TRP A 164 -2.07 -26.02 10.66
N VAL A 165 -2.81 -25.18 9.94
CA VAL A 165 -3.75 -24.23 10.57
C VAL A 165 -5.01 -24.96 11.05
N GLU A 166 -5.50 -25.94 10.29
CA GLU A 166 -6.61 -26.80 10.72
C GLU A 166 -6.21 -27.71 11.89
N ALA A 167 -4.98 -28.25 11.90
CA ALA A 167 -4.48 -29.05 13.03
C ALA A 167 -4.31 -28.23 14.32
N TYR A 168 -3.94 -26.95 14.22
CA TYR A 168 -3.75 -26.07 15.38
C TYR A 168 -5.08 -25.57 15.97
N LEU A 169 -6.12 -25.44 15.14
CA LEU A 169 -7.46 -24.99 15.57
C LEU A 169 -8.35 -26.12 16.12
N LEU A 170 -7.97 -27.39 15.95
CA LEU A 170 -8.65 -28.55 16.55
C LEU A 170 -8.08 -28.95 17.93
N GLN A 171 -7.10 -28.19 18.45
CA GLN A 171 -6.48 -28.40 19.77
C GLN A 171 -6.86 -27.33 20.80
N VAL A 172 -7.79 -26.42 20.47
CA VAL A 172 -8.38 -25.41 21.35
C VAL A 172 -9.88 -25.61 21.39
#